data_AF-A0A2S8W570-F1
#
_entry.id   AF-A0A2S8W570-F1
#
_cell.length_a   1.000
_cell.length_b   1.000
_cell.length_c   1.000
_cell.angle_alpha   90.00
_cell.angle_beta   90.00
_cell.angle_gamma   90.00
#
_symmetry.space_group_name_H-M   'P 1'
#
loop_
_entity.id
_entity.type
_entity.pdbx_description
1 polymer ?
#
loop_
_entity_poly.entity_id
_entity_poly.type
_entity_poly.pdbx_seq_one_letter_code
_entity_poly.pdbx_strand_id
1 'polypeptide(L)'
;MACRMRVPRADELAQRMIIVATVSHAERVEAPGWNTWRVVAEITPEVERTASRPTFEFTTTLSSDGCGQTPLPSSGERWVLYLAQADTSEILDAFPLDYVKNYDARLADVR
;
A
#
# COMPACT_ATOMS: atom_id res chain seq x y z
N MET A 1 9.49 -18.43 -14.42
CA MET A 1 9.69 -17.99 -13.01
C MET A 1 8.51 -18.48 -12.18
N ALA A 2 8.71 -18.83 -10.91
CA ALA A 2 7.59 -19.16 -10.02
C ALA A 2 6.86 -17.88 -9.59
N CYS A 3 5.53 -17.95 -9.51
CA CYS A 3 4.72 -16.88 -8.94
C CYS A 3 5.01 -16.73 -7.44
N ARG A 4 5.32 -15.50 -7.00
CA ARG A 4 5.59 -15.14 -5.61
C ARG A 4 4.83 -13.86 -5.27
N MET A 5 4.00 -13.91 -4.25
CA MET A 5 3.31 -12.75 -3.70
C MET A 5 4.07 -12.22 -2.50
N ARG A 6 4.05 -10.89 -2.32
CA ARG A 6 4.56 -10.25 -1.12
C ARG A 6 3.54 -10.40 0.01
N VAL A 7 3.83 -11.32 0.94
CA VAL A 7 2.95 -11.60 2.07
C VAL A 7 3.24 -10.61 3.21
N PRO A 8 2.25 -9.82 3.67
CA PRO A 8 2.43 -8.95 4.82
C PRO A 8 2.58 -9.76 6.11
N ARG A 9 3.45 -9.29 7.01
CA ARG A 9 3.69 -9.93 8.31
C ARG A 9 2.92 -9.21 9.40
N ALA A 10 1.90 -9.86 9.94
CA ALA A 10 0.95 -9.24 10.88
C ALA A 10 1.63 -8.60 12.11
N ASP A 11 2.67 -9.24 12.64
CA ASP A 11 3.45 -8.76 13.78
C ASP A 11 4.24 -7.47 13.47
N GLU A 12 4.82 -7.38 12.27
CA GLU A 12 5.50 -6.15 11.81
C GLU A 12 4.51 -5.02 11.53
N LEU A 13 3.35 -5.34 10.95
CA LEU A 13 2.31 -4.35 10.63
C LEU A 13 1.70 -3.73 11.90
N ALA A 14 1.45 -4.55 12.94
CA ALA A 14 0.80 -4.12 14.17
C ALA A 14 1.57 -3.02 14.94
N GLN A 15 2.88 -2.89 14.71
CA GLN A 15 3.75 -1.90 15.35
C GLN A 15 3.81 -0.55 14.61
N ARG A 16 3.09 -0.43 13.47
CA ARG A 16 3.19 0.71 12.57
C ARG A 16 1.93 1.55 12.58
N MET A 17 2.10 2.83 12.24
CA MET A 17 0.98 3.72 11.98
C MET A 17 0.35 3.37 10.63
N ILE A 18 -0.97 3.49 10.54
CA ILE A 18 -1.73 3.20 9.33
C ILE A 18 -2.40 4.47 8.81
N ILE A 19 -2.31 4.69 7.50
CA ILE A 19 -3.11 5.69 6.80
C ILE A 19 -3.83 4.98 5.67
N VAL A 20 -5.12 5.25 5.53
CA VAL A 20 -5.87 4.84 4.34
C VAL A 20 -5.84 5.98 3.34
N ALA A 21 -5.36 5.67 2.14
CA ALA A 21 -5.25 6.61 1.04
C ALA A 21 -5.93 6.06 -0.20
N THR A 22 -6.41 6.96 -1.05
CA THR A 22 -7.03 6.64 -2.33
C THR A 22 -6.04 6.96 -3.43
N VAL A 23 -5.78 5.99 -4.30
CA VAL A 23 -4.89 6.17 -5.45
C VAL A 23 -5.46 7.23 -6.37
N SER A 24 -4.68 8.28 -6.65
CA SER A 24 -5.00 9.25 -7.68
C SER A 24 -4.36 8.85 -9.01
N HIS A 25 -3.12 8.35 -8.96
CA HIS A 25 -2.35 7.95 -10.12
C HIS A 25 -1.41 6.78 -9.82
N ALA A 26 -1.16 5.92 -10.81
CA ALA A 26 -0.12 4.90 -10.71
C ALA A 26 0.54 4.67 -12.08
N GLU A 27 1.84 4.46 -12.07
CA GLU A 27 2.63 4.10 -13.24
C GLU A 27 3.49 2.87 -12.94
N ARG A 28 3.79 2.10 -13.98
CA ARG A 28 4.68 0.93 -13.86
C ARG A 28 6.12 1.40 -13.87
N VAL A 29 6.92 0.85 -12.98
CA VAL A 29 8.35 1.10 -12.92
C VAL A 29 9.10 -0.19 -13.24
N GLU A 30 10.18 -0.09 -14.01
CA GLU A 30 11.01 -1.25 -14.32
C GLU A 30 11.67 -1.80 -13.05
N ALA A 31 11.38 -3.06 -12.74
CA ALA A 31 12.01 -3.80 -11.65
C ALA A 31 12.21 -5.25 -12.09
N PRO A 32 13.46 -5.72 -12.24
CA PRO A 32 13.71 -7.07 -12.75
C PRO A 32 13.04 -8.16 -11.89
N GLY A 33 12.12 -8.92 -12.50
CA GLY A 33 11.46 -10.05 -11.86
C GLY A 33 10.24 -9.71 -11.01
N TRP A 34 9.83 -8.44 -10.97
CA TRP A 34 8.79 -7.94 -10.08
C TRP A 34 7.84 -6.94 -10.76
N ASN A 35 6.55 -7.10 -10.48
CA ASN A 35 5.55 -6.09 -10.79
C ASN A 35 5.64 -4.94 -9.78
N THR A 36 6.24 -3.83 -10.21
CA THR A 36 6.48 -2.66 -9.37
C THR A 36 5.81 -1.42 -9.94
N TRP A 37 5.27 -0.59 -9.06
CA TRP A 37 4.56 0.64 -9.43
C TRP A 37 5.02 1.82 -8.58
N ARG A 38 5.07 2.99 -9.19
CA ARG A 38 5.03 4.26 -8.47
C ARG A 38 3.57 4.67 -8.36
N VAL A 39 3.15 5.02 -7.15
CA VAL A 39 1.77 5.32 -6.81
C VAL A 39 1.72 6.68 -6.14
N VAL A 40 0.77 7.50 -6.58
CA VAL A 40 0.38 8.74 -5.91
C VAL A 40 -0.99 8.50 -5.30
N ALA A 41 -1.12 8.76 -4.00
CA ALA A 41 -2.35 8.54 -3.26
C ALA A 41 -2.68 9.73 -2.34
N GLU A 42 -3.96 10.00 -2.17
CA GLU A 42 -4.49 11.09 -1.35
C GLU A 42 -5.16 10.53 -0.10
N ILE A 43 -4.97 11.20 1.04
CA ILE A 43 -5.50 10.70 2.31
C ILE A 43 -7.02 10.72 2.33
N THR A 44 -7.61 9.62 2.77
CA THR A 44 -9.03 9.59 3.13
C THR A 44 -9.14 9.87 4.64
N PRO A 45 -9.91 10.88 5.09
CA PRO A 45 -9.95 11.31 6.50
C PRO A 45 -10.66 10.34 7.46
N GLU A 46 -10.73 9.05 7.12
CA GLU A 46 -11.53 8.04 7.83
C GLU A 46 -10.81 7.38 9.01
N VAL A 47 -9.48 7.28 8.98
CA VAL A 47 -8.76 6.44 9.96
C VAL A 47 -8.04 7.23 11.04
N GLU A 48 -7.45 8.41 10.75
CA GLU A 48 -6.80 9.23 11.79
C GLU A 48 -6.61 10.70 11.34
N ARG A 49 -6.85 11.65 12.25
CA ARG A 49 -6.82 13.12 12.01
C ARG A 49 -5.41 13.73 11.94
N THR A 50 -4.40 12.96 11.54
CA THR A 50 -3.01 13.30 11.96
C THR A 50 -2.02 13.48 10.82
N ALA A 51 -2.42 13.35 9.56
CA ALA A 51 -1.48 13.57 8.47
C ALA A 51 -1.57 15.02 7.95
N SER A 52 -0.52 15.79 8.22
CA SER A 52 -0.33 17.16 7.73
C SER A 52 -0.12 17.26 6.20
N ARG A 53 -0.04 16.12 5.50
CA ARG A 53 0.16 16.05 4.04
C ARG A 53 -1.06 15.45 3.35
N PRO A 54 -1.62 16.12 2.33
CA PRO A 54 -2.78 15.58 1.62
C PRO A 54 -2.44 14.42 0.68
N THR A 55 -1.18 14.30 0.25
CA THR A 55 -0.75 13.40 -0.82
C THR A 55 0.54 12.67 -0.46
N PHE A 56 0.62 11.40 -0.84
CA PHE A 56 1.79 10.54 -0.72
C PHE A 56 2.21 10.02 -2.09
N GLU A 57 3.52 9.92 -2.29
CA GLU A 57 4.12 9.24 -3.43
C GLU A 57 5.01 8.10 -2.90
N PHE A 58 4.83 6.89 -3.41
CA PHE A 58 5.59 5.72 -2.99
C PHE A 58 5.80 4.73 -4.13
N THR A 59 6.80 3.86 -3.98
CA THR A 59 7.04 2.73 -4.86
C THR A 59 6.69 1.45 -4.13
N THR A 60 5.95 0.55 -4.77
CA THR A 60 5.53 -0.72 -4.16
C THR A 60 5.59 -1.87 -5.16
N THR A 61 5.74 -3.07 -4.61
CA THR A 61 5.78 -4.33 -5.34
C THR A 61 4.87 -5.34 -4.64
N LEU A 62 4.00 -6.00 -5.40
CA LEU A 62 3.06 -6.97 -4.84
C LEU A 62 3.37 -8.40 -5.27
N SER A 63 3.85 -8.60 -6.49
CA SER A 63 3.99 -9.93 -7.08
C SER A 63 5.20 -10.02 -8.03
N SER A 64 5.76 -11.22 -8.16
CA SER A 64 6.80 -11.48 -9.16
C SER A 64 6.20 -11.57 -10.57
N ASP A 65 7.02 -11.36 -11.60
CA ASP A 65 6.62 -11.52 -13.00
C ASP A 65 6.15 -12.96 -13.32
N GLY A 66 6.55 -13.93 -12.49
CA GLY A 66 6.06 -15.31 -12.56
C GLY A 66 4.56 -15.46 -12.28
N CYS A 67 3.91 -14.46 -11.69
CA CYS A 67 2.46 -14.38 -11.53
C CYS A 67 1.74 -13.80 -12.76
N GLY A 68 2.47 -13.47 -13.82
CA GLY A 68 1.98 -12.65 -14.93
C GLY A 68 1.98 -11.16 -14.58
N GLN A 69 1.48 -10.35 -15.52
CA GLN A 69 1.40 -8.91 -15.32
C GLN A 69 0.27 -8.59 -14.35
N THR A 70 0.60 -8.23 -13.11
CA THR A 70 -0.39 -7.73 -12.15
C THR A 70 -0.88 -6.35 -12.59
N PRO A 71 -2.19 -6.05 -12.56
CA PRO A 71 -2.71 -4.76 -13.03
C PRO A 71 -2.08 -3.58 -12.29
N LEU A 72 -2.09 -2.42 -12.95
CA LEU A 72 -1.79 -1.16 -12.28
C LEU A 72 -2.86 -0.88 -11.21
N PRO A 73 -2.48 -0.29 -10.07
CA PRO A 73 -3.44 0.24 -9.12
C PRO A 73 -4.38 1.23 -9.82
N SER A 74 -5.69 1.07 -9.64
CA SER A 74 -6.68 1.91 -10.32
C SER A 74 -6.86 3.24 -9.59
N SER A 75 -7.21 4.30 -10.33
CA SER A 75 -7.63 5.55 -9.70
C SER A 75 -8.90 5.30 -8.87
N GLY A 76 -8.93 5.75 -7.62
CA GLY A 76 -9.99 5.45 -6.66
C GLY A 76 -9.74 4.20 -5.81
N GLU A 77 -8.73 3.39 -6.13
CA GLU A 77 -8.39 2.21 -5.33
C GLU A 77 -7.88 2.62 -3.94
N ARG A 78 -8.34 1.93 -2.91
CA ARG A 78 -7.95 2.22 -1.52
C ARG A 78 -6.77 1.38 -1.10
N TRP A 79 -5.79 2.05 -0.52
CA TRP A 79 -4.51 1.49 -0.10
C TRP A 79 -4.26 1.82 1.36
N VAL A 80 -3.59 0.89 2.05
CA VAL A 80 -3.11 1.10 3.40
C VAL A 80 -1.62 1.38 3.33
N LEU A 81 -1.24 2.55 3.82
CA LEU A 81 0.14 2.98 3.96
C LEU A 81 0.56 2.72 5.40
N TYR A 82 1.68 2.02 5.57
CA TYR A 82 2.30 1.73 6.83
C TYR A 82 3.50 2.63 7.02
N LEU A 83 3.45 3.48 8.03
CA LEU A 83 4.48 4.47 8.32
C LEU A 83 5.21 4.12 9.61
N ALA A 84 6.45 4.58 9.71
CA ALA A 84 7.22 4.44 10.95
C ALA A 84 6.53 5.18 12.11
N GLN A 85 6.07 6.42 11.87
CA GLN A 85 5.33 7.26 12.84
C GLN A 85 4.38 8.22 12.10
N ALA A 86 3.43 8.84 12.84
CA ALA A 86 2.32 9.63 12.29
C ALA A 86 2.76 10.84 11.44
N ASP A 87 3.87 11.48 11.82
CA ASP A 87 4.36 12.71 11.20
C ASP A 87 5.46 12.47 10.15
N THR A 88 5.76 11.21 9.83
CA THR A 88 6.79 10.89 8.84
C THR A 88 6.18 10.81 7.44
N SER A 89 6.95 11.16 6.41
CA SER A 89 6.63 10.80 5.03
C SER A 89 7.23 9.45 4.61
N GLU A 90 7.83 8.72 5.55
CA GLU A 90 8.50 7.46 5.27
C GLU A 90 7.46 6.33 5.26
N ILE A 91 7.10 5.92 4.05
CA ILE A 91 6.24 4.76 3.82
C ILE A 91 7.13 3.53 3.85
N LEU A 92 7.00 2.76 4.92
CA LEU A 92 7.71 1.49 5.09
C LEU A 92 7.07 0.41 4.22
N ASP A 93 5.74 0.42 4.16
CA ASP A 93 4.97 -0.52 3.35
C ASP A 93 3.67 0.07 2.83
N ALA A 94 3.22 -0.45 1.69
CA ALA A 94 1.95 -0.08 1.10
C ALA A 94 1.31 -1.26 0.39
N PHE A 95 0.03 -1.51 0.68
CA PHE A 95 -0.74 -2.63 0.13
C PHE A 95 -2.16 -2.17 -0.26
N PRO A 96 -2.78 -2.79 -1.28
CA PRO A 96 -4.22 -2.66 -1.50
C PRO A 96 -4.99 -3.05 -0.24
N LEU A 97 -6.00 -2.27 0.13
CA LEU A 97 -6.76 -2.48 1.36
C LEU A 97 -7.36 -3.90 1.43
N ASP A 98 -8.01 -4.35 0.36
CA ASP A 98 -8.66 -5.66 0.32
C ASP A 98 -7.66 -6.81 0.44
N TYR A 99 -6.41 -6.61 0.01
CA TYR A 99 -5.36 -7.58 0.18
C TYR A 99 -4.93 -7.68 1.65
N VAL A 100 -4.64 -6.52 2.28
CA VAL A 100 -4.04 -6.47 3.63
C VAL A 100 -5.05 -6.69 4.76
N LYS A 101 -6.36 -6.50 4.52
CA LYS A 101 -7.43 -6.82 5.49
C LYS A 101 -7.35 -8.24 6.07
N ASN A 102 -6.85 -9.20 5.29
CA ASN A 102 -6.68 -10.58 5.74
C ASN A 102 -5.49 -10.78 6.70
N TYR A 103 -4.64 -9.78 6.89
CA TYR A 103 -3.39 -9.84 7.64
C TYR A 103 -3.32 -8.84 8.80
N ASP A 104 -4.13 -7.79 8.79
CA ASP A 104 -4.16 -6.74 9.82
C ASP A 104 -5.57 -6.54 10.38
N ALA A 105 -5.78 -7.02 11.61
CA ALA A 105 -7.08 -7.01 12.28
C ALA A 105 -7.64 -5.61 12.53
N ARG A 106 -6.80 -4.56 12.53
CA ARG A 106 -7.25 -3.16 12.70
C ARG A 106 -8.08 -2.66 11.52
N LEU A 107 -7.97 -3.33 10.37
CA LEU A 107 -8.65 -2.97 9.13
C LEU A 107 -10.00 -3.67 8.95
N ALA A 108 -10.41 -4.52 9.88
CA ALA A 108 -11.64 -5.32 9.77
C ALA A 108 -12.89 -4.47 9.49
N ASP A 109 -12.96 -3.27 10.06
CA ASP A 109 -14.10 -2.37 9.94
C ASP A 109 -13.91 -1.25 8.90
N VAL A 110 -12.75 -1.18 8.24
CA VAL A 110 -12.46 -0.15 7.23
C VAL A 110 -13.17 -0.53 5.92
N ARG A 111 -14.20 0.23 5.54
CA ARG A 111 -15.03 -0.04 4.35
C ARG A 111 -14.39 0.46 3.08
#